data_AF-A0A9J7H0P6-F1
#
_entry.id   AF-A0A9J7H0P6-F1
#
_cell.length_a   1.000
_cell.length_b   1.000
_cell.length_c   1.000
_cell.angle_alpha   90.00
_cell.angle_beta   90.00
_cell.angle_gamma   90.00
#
_symmetry.space_group_name_H-M   'P 1'
#
loop_
_entity.id
_entity.type
_entity.pdbx_description
1 polymer ?
#
loop_
_entity_poly.entity_id
_entity_poly.type
_entity_poly.pdbx_seq_one_letter_code
_entity_poly.pdbx_strand_id
1 'polypeptide(L)'
;MAADGQCSLPASWRPVTLTHVEYPAGDFSGHLLAYLSLSPIFVIVGFVTLIIFKRELHTISFLGGLALNEGINWLIKHVIQEPRPCGGPHAAVGTKYGMPSSHSQFMWFFSVYSFLFLYLRVYLLYHTWSQVLYGGIAGSLMAIAWFIFTQEVLTPLFPRIAAWPISEFFLIRDTSLIPNVLWFEYTVTRAEARNRQRKLGTKLQ
;
A
#
# COMPACT_ATOMS: atom_id res chain seq x y z
N MET A 1 1.85 20.95 -20.24
CA MET A 1 1.21 22.15 -19.67
C MET A 1 -0.24 21.82 -19.34
N ALA A 2 -0.51 21.24 -18.17
CA ALA A 2 -1.86 21.28 -17.63
C ALA A 2 -2.08 22.72 -17.14
N ALA A 3 -3.17 23.34 -17.56
CA ALA A 3 -3.44 24.75 -17.30
C ALA A 3 -3.56 25.01 -15.78
N ASP A 4 -2.90 26.07 -15.29
CA ASP A 4 -3.00 26.60 -13.92
C ASP A 4 -4.44 26.81 -13.41
N GLY A 5 -5.44 26.77 -14.31
CA GLY A 5 -6.87 26.82 -13.99
C GLY A 5 -7.49 25.51 -13.47
N GLN A 6 -6.82 24.35 -13.52
CA GLN A 6 -7.39 23.07 -13.04
C GLN A 6 -7.12 22.81 -11.55
N CYS A 7 -6.02 23.35 -11.01
CA CYS A 7 -5.60 23.13 -9.62
C CYS A 7 -6.22 24.13 -8.61
N SER A 8 -7.12 25.01 -9.07
CA SER A 8 -7.69 26.15 -8.32
C SER A 8 -9.11 25.93 -7.80
N LEU A 9 -9.69 24.73 -7.96
CA LEU A 9 -10.96 24.39 -7.32
C LEU A 9 -10.75 24.16 -5.81
N PRO A 10 -11.55 24.78 -4.92
CA PRO A 10 -11.49 24.55 -3.47
C PRO A 10 -12.11 23.19 -3.14
N ALA A 11 -11.52 22.10 -3.61
CA ALA A 11 -11.86 20.77 -3.17
C ALA A 11 -11.29 20.56 -1.77
N SER A 12 -12.11 20.19 -0.79
CA SER A 12 -11.59 19.74 0.51
C SER A 12 -10.91 18.39 0.30
N TRP A 13 -9.59 18.34 0.38
CA TRP A 13 -8.83 17.09 0.24
C TRP A 13 -8.85 16.30 1.54
N ARG A 14 -9.02 14.98 1.45
CA ARG A 14 -8.94 14.07 2.58
C ARG A 14 -7.78 13.11 2.37
N PRO A 15 -6.87 12.94 3.36
CA PRO A 15 -5.85 11.92 3.29
C PRO A 15 -6.43 10.55 3.64
N VAL A 16 -5.96 9.50 2.97
CA VAL A 16 -6.08 8.13 3.47
C VAL A 16 -5.20 8.02 4.71
N THR A 17 -5.80 7.66 5.86
CA THR A 17 -5.13 7.64 7.18
C THR A 17 -3.82 6.85 7.18
N LEU A 18 -3.73 5.78 6.39
CA LEU A 18 -2.58 4.87 6.39
C LEU A 18 -1.35 5.43 5.65
N THR A 19 -1.54 6.11 4.52
CA THR A 19 -0.44 6.45 3.59
C THR A 19 -0.42 7.92 3.16
N HIS A 20 -1.31 8.74 3.73
CA HIS A 20 -1.45 10.16 3.39
C HIS A 20 -1.70 10.43 1.90
N VAL A 21 -2.25 9.44 1.16
CA VAL A 21 -2.70 9.66 -0.21
C VAL A 21 -3.93 10.55 -0.19
N GLU A 22 -3.84 11.73 -0.78
CA GLU A 22 -4.92 12.72 -0.81
C GLU A 22 -5.90 12.43 -1.94
N TYR A 23 -7.19 12.57 -1.66
CA TYR A 23 -8.26 12.50 -2.66
C TYR A 23 -9.32 13.59 -2.41
N PRO A 24 -10.05 14.06 -3.44
CA PRO A 24 -11.09 15.06 -3.25
C PRO A 24 -12.25 14.49 -2.44
N ALA A 25 -12.68 15.20 -1.38
CA ALA A 25 -13.79 14.73 -0.55
C ALA A 25 -15.09 14.69 -1.34
N GLY A 26 -15.85 13.60 -1.17
CA GLY A 26 -17.15 13.40 -1.83
C GLY A 26 -17.09 12.65 -3.16
N ASP A 27 -15.89 12.34 -3.67
CA ASP A 27 -15.73 11.53 -4.88
C ASP A 27 -15.41 10.06 -4.54
N PHE A 28 -16.33 9.16 -4.86
CA PHE A 28 -16.16 7.71 -4.70
C PHE A 28 -15.01 7.17 -5.58
N SER A 29 -14.85 7.72 -6.79
CA SER A 29 -13.81 7.26 -7.71
C SER A 29 -12.42 7.63 -7.21
N GLY A 30 -12.22 8.85 -6.72
CA GLY A 30 -11.00 9.27 -6.04
C GLY A 30 -10.66 8.42 -4.80
N HIS A 31 -11.67 8.07 -4.00
CA HIS A 31 -11.47 7.20 -2.83
C HIS A 31 -11.00 5.79 -3.22
N LEU A 32 -11.61 5.18 -4.25
CA LEU A 32 -11.21 3.87 -4.77
C LEU A 32 -9.79 3.92 -5.36
N LEU A 33 -9.48 4.94 -6.16
CA LEU A 33 -8.16 5.12 -6.76
C LEU A 33 -7.06 5.32 -5.71
N ALA A 34 -7.37 6.00 -4.60
CA ALA A 34 -6.44 6.18 -3.49
C ALA A 34 -6.03 4.82 -2.88
N TYR A 35 -6.97 3.88 -2.71
CA TYR A 35 -6.63 2.53 -2.26
C TYR A 35 -5.90 1.71 -3.33
N LEU A 36 -6.30 1.80 -4.60
CA LEU A 36 -5.61 1.11 -5.69
C LEU A 36 -4.14 1.57 -5.85
N SER A 37 -3.84 2.83 -5.48
CA SER A 37 -2.48 3.35 -5.47
C SER A 37 -1.54 2.64 -4.48
N LEU A 38 -2.09 1.87 -3.53
CA LEU A 38 -1.32 1.07 -2.57
C LEU A 38 -0.82 -0.26 -3.15
N SER A 39 -1.28 -0.65 -4.35
CA SER A 39 -0.92 -1.92 -4.99
C SER A 39 0.60 -2.21 -5.03
N PRO A 40 1.52 -1.26 -5.32
CA PRO A 40 2.96 -1.54 -5.34
C PRO A 40 3.50 -2.04 -4.00
N ILE A 41 2.98 -1.52 -2.88
CA ILE A 41 3.40 -1.95 -1.54
C ILE A 41 3.02 -3.42 -1.34
N PHE A 42 1.78 -3.80 -1.71
CA PHE A 42 1.34 -5.19 -1.63
C PHE A 42 2.14 -6.10 -2.56
N VAL A 43 2.50 -5.64 -3.77
CA VAL A 43 3.37 -6.39 -4.69
C VAL A 43 4.74 -6.65 -4.04
N ILE A 44 5.39 -5.63 -3.49
CA ILE A 44 6.71 -5.78 -2.86
C ILE A 44 6.66 -6.72 -1.64
N VAL A 45 5.67 -6.55 -0.76
CA VAL A 45 5.48 -7.43 0.41
C VAL A 45 5.23 -8.87 -0.04
N GLY A 46 4.43 -9.07 -1.08
CA GLY A 46 4.19 -10.38 -1.69
C GLY A 46 5.49 -11.03 -2.19
N PHE A 47 6.33 -10.28 -2.92
CA PHE A 47 7.64 -10.77 -3.38
C PHE A 47 8.56 -11.13 -2.23
N VAL A 48 8.71 -10.27 -1.23
CA VAL A 48 9.56 -10.54 -0.06
C VAL A 48 9.11 -11.83 0.64
N THR A 49 7.79 -11.98 0.83
CA THR A 49 7.20 -13.20 1.41
C THR A 49 7.53 -14.42 0.56
N LEU A 50 7.31 -14.38 -0.75
CA LEU A 50 7.63 -15.48 -1.65
C LEU A 50 9.12 -15.83 -1.66
N ILE A 51 10.01 -14.84 -1.58
CA ILE A 51 11.47 -15.08 -1.55
C ILE A 51 11.85 -15.80 -0.25
N ILE A 52 11.31 -15.39 0.90
CA ILE A 52 11.59 -16.03 2.19
C ILE A 52 11.16 -17.51 2.17
N PHE A 53 9.97 -17.80 1.66
CA PHE A 53 9.41 -19.17 1.69
C PHE A 53 9.89 -20.08 0.56
N LYS A 54 10.05 -19.55 -0.66
CA LYS A 54 10.37 -20.35 -1.85
C LYS A 54 11.84 -20.27 -2.25
N ARG A 55 12.54 -19.16 -1.96
CA ARG A 55 13.97 -18.94 -2.32
C ARG A 55 14.30 -19.23 -3.80
N GLU A 56 13.34 -18.94 -4.70
CA GLU A 56 13.46 -19.18 -6.14
C GLU A 56 14.19 -18.02 -6.85
N LEU A 57 15.20 -18.34 -7.67
CA LEU A 57 16.00 -17.34 -8.39
C LEU A 57 15.17 -16.48 -9.36
N HIS A 58 14.14 -17.06 -9.99
CA HIS A 58 13.23 -16.30 -10.85
C HIS A 58 12.51 -15.19 -10.09
N THR A 59 12.03 -15.48 -8.88
CA THR A 59 11.34 -14.52 -8.02
C THR A 59 12.28 -13.41 -7.55
N ILE A 60 13.52 -13.77 -7.18
CA ILE A 60 14.55 -12.81 -6.77
C ILE A 60 14.94 -11.90 -7.95
N SER A 61 15.12 -12.47 -9.14
CA SER A 61 15.44 -11.73 -10.36
C SER A 61 14.33 -10.75 -10.75
N PHE A 62 13.07 -11.15 -10.63
CA PHE A 62 11.93 -10.26 -10.87
C PHE A 62 11.92 -9.08 -9.89
N LEU A 63 12.10 -9.32 -8.58
CA LEU A 63 12.22 -8.23 -7.61
C LEU A 63 13.41 -7.31 -7.91
N GLY A 64 14.55 -7.86 -8.32
CA GLY A 64 15.71 -7.09 -8.77
C GLY A 64 15.39 -6.21 -9.98
N GLY A 65 14.61 -6.73 -10.94
CA GLY A 65 14.10 -5.97 -12.08
C GLY A 65 13.19 -4.80 -11.67
N LEU A 66 12.29 -5.01 -10.71
CA LEU A 66 11.45 -3.95 -10.15
C LEU A 66 12.28 -2.85 -9.48
N ALA A 67 13.30 -3.23 -8.70
CA ALA A 67 14.21 -2.29 -8.05
C ALA A 67 15.03 -1.49 -9.07
N LEU A 68 15.55 -2.15 -10.11
CA LEU A 68 16.25 -1.49 -11.21
C LEU A 68 15.33 -0.50 -11.96
N ASN A 69 14.08 -0.90 -12.23
CA ASN A 69 13.09 -0.05 -12.88
C ASN A 69 12.80 1.21 -12.06
N GLU A 70 12.69 1.10 -10.73
CA GLU A 70 12.54 2.27 -9.85
C GLU A 70 13.82 3.14 -9.84
N GLY A 71 15.00 2.53 -9.86
CA GLY A 71 16.27 3.26 -10.00
C GLY A 71 16.36 4.04 -11.31
N ILE A 72 15.92 3.45 -12.43
CA ILE A 72 15.83 4.12 -13.73
C ILE A 72 14.80 5.25 -13.68
N ASN A 73 13.62 5.02 -13.07
CA ASN A 73 12.60 6.05 -12.88
C ASN A 73 13.16 7.26 -12.14
N TRP A 74 13.86 7.01 -11.03
CA TRP A 74 14.52 8.04 -10.23
C TRP A 74 15.57 8.79 -11.06
N LEU A 75 16.42 8.08 -11.82
CA LEU A 75 17.43 8.70 -12.67
C LEU A 75 16.80 9.62 -13.73
N ILE A 76 15.79 9.14 -14.46
CA ILE A 76 15.12 9.92 -15.51
C ILE A 76 14.46 11.17 -14.91
N LYS A 77 13.84 11.08 -13.73
CA LYS A 77 13.27 12.25 -13.05
C LYS A 77 14.32 13.33 -12.78
N HIS A 78 15.54 12.94 -12.41
CA HIS A 78 16.63 13.86 -12.15
C HIS A 78 17.28 14.40 -13.43
N VAL A 79 17.11 13.73 -14.58
CA VAL A 79 17.57 14.19 -15.89
C VAL A 79 16.58 15.16 -16.55
N ILE A 80 15.28 14.81 -16.60
CA ILE A 80 14.26 15.60 -17.32
C ILE A 80 13.77 16.79 -16.48
N GLN A 81 13.62 16.59 -15.16
CA GLN A 81 13.23 17.63 -14.21
C GLN A 81 11.92 18.37 -14.57
N GLU A 82 10.96 17.68 -15.18
CA GLU A 82 9.68 18.30 -15.55
C GLU A 82 8.88 18.70 -14.30
N PRO A 83 8.39 19.95 -14.22
CA PRO A 83 7.55 20.39 -13.11
C PRO A 83 6.21 19.66 -13.12
N ARG A 84 5.67 19.42 -11.93
CA ARG A 84 4.37 18.76 -11.78
C ARG A 84 3.23 19.70 -12.23
N PRO A 85 2.11 19.14 -12.76
CA PRO A 85 0.92 19.91 -13.14
C PRO A 85 0.38 20.85 -12.06
N CYS A 86 0.33 20.39 -10.80
CA CYS A 86 -0.07 21.20 -9.65
C CYS A 86 1.12 21.30 -8.70
N GLY A 87 1.83 22.44 -8.73
CA GLY A 87 3.01 22.71 -7.89
C GLY A 87 2.70 23.22 -6.47
N GLY A 88 1.43 23.33 -6.10
CA GLY A 88 0.94 23.75 -4.78
C GLY A 88 0.39 22.59 -3.92
N PRO A 89 -0.32 22.89 -2.81
CA PRO A 89 -0.27 22.36 -1.43
C PRO A 89 -0.38 20.85 -1.16
N HIS A 90 -0.15 19.98 -2.14
CA HIS A 90 -0.07 18.53 -1.99
C HIS A 90 1.26 18.11 -1.33
N ALA A 91 1.43 18.47 -0.06
CA ALA A 91 2.61 18.18 0.74
C ALA A 91 2.90 16.67 0.91
N ALA A 92 1.93 15.82 0.56
CA ALA A 92 2.06 14.37 0.62
C ALA A 92 3.00 13.76 -0.44
N VAL A 93 3.26 14.43 -1.57
CA VAL A 93 4.04 13.82 -2.65
C VAL A 93 5.51 14.22 -2.59
N GLY A 94 6.34 13.32 -2.06
CA GLY A 94 7.74 13.57 -1.69
C GLY A 94 8.74 13.87 -2.82
N THR A 95 8.34 14.10 -4.08
CA THR A 95 9.27 14.45 -5.18
C THR A 95 8.85 15.72 -5.91
N LYS A 96 9.81 16.64 -6.14
CA LYS A 96 9.59 17.90 -6.87
C LYS A 96 9.24 17.69 -8.35
N TYR A 97 9.77 16.64 -8.97
CA TYR A 97 9.60 16.35 -10.40
C TYR A 97 8.42 15.40 -10.67
N GLY A 98 7.73 15.63 -11.79
CA GLY A 98 6.52 14.90 -12.19
C GLY A 98 6.78 13.73 -13.14
N MET A 99 7.76 13.86 -14.04
CA MET A 99 7.99 12.89 -15.10
C MET A 99 9.31 12.15 -14.93
N PRO A 100 9.34 10.82 -15.13
CA PRO A 100 8.21 9.89 -15.34
C PRO A 100 7.40 9.61 -14.05
N SER A 101 6.17 9.14 -14.20
CA SER A 101 5.34 8.66 -13.08
C SER A 101 5.90 7.36 -12.51
N SER A 102 6.31 7.35 -11.23
CA SER A 102 6.85 6.17 -10.54
C SER A 102 5.83 5.04 -10.48
N HIS A 103 4.60 5.37 -10.08
CA HIS A 103 3.53 4.39 -9.96
C HIS A 103 3.19 3.75 -11.31
N SER A 104 3.06 4.56 -12.37
CA SER A 104 2.78 4.05 -13.72
C SER A 104 3.92 3.17 -14.24
N GLN A 105 5.17 3.61 -14.09
CA GLN A 105 6.32 2.85 -14.56
C GLN A 105 6.48 1.53 -13.80
N PHE A 106 6.25 1.52 -12.48
CA PHE A 106 6.26 0.30 -11.66
C PHE A 106 5.20 -0.70 -12.13
N MET A 107 3.94 -0.25 -12.27
CA MET A 107 2.82 -1.13 -12.62
C MET A 107 2.92 -1.64 -14.07
N TRP A 108 3.44 -0.83 -15.00
CA TRP A 108 3.71 -1.28 -16.36
C TRP A 108 4.79 -2.35 -16.42
N PHE A 109 5.92 -2.16 -15.72
CA PHE A 109 6.96 -3.17 -15.62
C PHE A 109 6.41 -4.49 -15.05
N PHE A 110 5.70 -4.41 -13.92
CA PHE A 110 5.10 -5.58 -13.29
C PHE A 110 4.13 -6.32 -14.22
N SER A 111 3.26 -5.59 -14.92
CA SER A 111 2.24 -6.17 -15.80
C SER A 111 2.85 -6.83 -17.02
N VAL A 112 3.78 -6.15 -17.70
CA VAL A 112 4.47 -6.70 -18.89
C VAL A 112 5.30 -7.91 -18.53
N TYR A 113 6.10 -7.84 -17.47
CA TYR A 113 6.91 -8.98 -17.03
C TYR A 113 6.03 -10.18 -16.66
N SER A 114 4.95 -9.96 -15.90
CA SER A 114 4.03 -11.02 -15.51
C SER A 114 3.34 -11.65 -16.73
N PHE A 115 2.91 -10.83 -17.68
CA PHE A 115 2.34 -11.32 -18.93
C PHE A 115 3.33 -12.18 -19.72
N LEU A 116 4.57 -11.70 -19.90
CA LEU A 116 5.61 -12.46 -20.60
C LEU A 116 5.92 -13.78 -19.87
N PHE A 117 5.97 -13.76 -18.55
CA PHE A 117 6.16 -14.98 -17.76
C PHE A 117 5.02 -15.98 -17.97
N LEU A 118 3.76 -15.54 -17.95
CA LEU A 118 2.60 -16.39 -18.23
C LEU A 118 2.61 -16.92 -19.67
N TYR A 119 2.96 -16.06 -20.63
CA TYR A 119 3.12 -16.45 -22.03
C TYR A 119 4.16 -17.56 -22.19
N LEU A 120 5.33 -17.42 -21.56
CA LEU A 120 6.38 -18.44 -21.58
C LEU A 120 5.90 -19.77 -20.96
N ARG A 121 5.08 -19.73 -19.90
CA ARG A 121 4.49 -20.94 -19.31
C ARG A 121 3.52 -21.65 -20.28
N VAL A 122 2.77 -20.89 -21.06
CA VAL A 122 1.88 -21.46 -22.09
C VAL A 122 2.70 -21.98 -23.28
N TYR A 123 3.68 -21.21 -23.74
CA TYR A 123 4.54 -21.58 -24.86
C TYR A 123 5.34 -22.86 -24.61
N LEU A 124 5.85 -23.04 -23.39
CA LEU A 124 6.57 -24.25 -22.96
C LEU A 124 5.64 -25.42 -22.59
N LEU A 125 4.34 -25.31 -22.88
CA LEU A 125 3.32 -26.34 -22.66
C LEU A 125 3.13 -26.74 -21.19
N TYR A 126 3.52 -25.89 -20.23
CA TYR A 126 3.20 -26.12 -18.81
C TYR A 126 1.72 -25.83 -18.51
N HIS A 127 1.11 -24.89 -19.24
CA HIS A 127 -0.28 -24.49 -19.07
C HIS A 127 -0.96 -24.19 -20.42
N THR A 128 -2.29 -24.22 -20.46
CA THR A 128 -3.08 -23.70 -21.58
C THR A 128 -3.65 -22.32 -21.27
N TRP A 129 -3.98 -21.53 -22.31
CA TRP A 129 -4.66 -20.24 -22.13
C TRP A 129 -5.96 -20.36 -21.34
N SER A 130 -6.71 -21.44 -21.54
CA SER A 130 -7.92 -21.73 -20.77
C SER A 130 -7.62 -21.92 -19.29
N GLN A 131 -6.58 -22.69 -18.94
CA GLN A 131 -6.18 -22.87 -17.53
C GLN A 131 -5.77 -21.56 -16.86
N VAL A 132 -5.01 -20.72 -17.57
CA VAL A 132 -4.61 -19.40 -17.06
C VAL A 132 -5.83 -18.51 -16.85
N LEU A 133 -6.76 -18.48 -17.81
CA LEU A 133 -7.98 -17.66 -17.72
C LEU A 133 -8.91 -18.12 -16.59
N TYR A 134 -9.21 -19.43 -16.51
CA TYR A 134 -10.04 -19.98 -15.44
C TYR A 134 -9.40 -19.81 -14.07
N GLY A 135 -8.07 -19.97 -13.96
CA GLY A 135 -7.33 -19.67 -12.73
C GLY A 135 -7.47 -18.21 -12.30
N GLY A 136 -7.36 -17.27 -13.25
CA GLY A 136 -7.55 -15.85 -13.00
C GLY A 136 -8.97 -15.50 -12.54
N ILE A 137 -9.99 -16.07 -13.19
CA ILE A 137 -11.41 -15.87 -12.83
C ILE A 137 -11.69 -16.44 -11.44
N ALA A 138 -11.31 -17.71 -11.20
CA ALA A 138 -11.53 -18.36 -9.92
C ALA A 138 -10.82 -17.62 -8.76
N GLY A 139 -9.58 -17.18 -8.98
CA GLY A 139 -8.83 -16.39 -8.01
C GLY A 139 -9.49 -15.04 -7.71
N SER A 140 -9.97 -14.34 -8.74
CA SER A 140 -10.66 -13.05 -8.58
C SER A 140 -11.96 -13.19 -7.80
N LEU A 141 -12.77 -14.20 -8.11
CA LEU A 141 -14.02 -14.48 -7.40
C LEU A 141 -13.75 -14.84 -5.93
N MET A 142 -12.75 -15.68 -5.66
CA MET A 142 -12.36 -16.03 -4.30
C MET A 142 -11.88 -14.81 -3.51
N ALA A 143 -11.10 -13.92 -4.13
CA ALA A 143 -10.61 -12.70 -3.49
C ALA A 143 -11.76 -11.76 -3.09
N ILE A 144 -12.73 -11.55 -3.99
CA ILE A 144 -13.92 -10.73 -3.71
C ILE A 144 -14.74 -11.36 -2.57
N ALA A 145 -14.99 -12.67 -2.66
CA ALA A 145 -15.74 -13.39 -1.63
C ALA A 145 -15.04 -13.30 -0.26
N TRP A 146 -13.73 -13.48 -0.21
CA TRP A 146 -12.93 -13.39 1.02
C TRP A 146 -12.91 -11.98 1.61
N PHE A 147 -12.83 -10.96 0.76
CA PHE A 147 -12.92 -9.56 1.19
C PHE A 147 -14.27 -9.28 1.85
N ILE A 148 -15.38 -9.66 1.20
CA ILE A 148 -16.73 -9.49 1.75
C ILE A 148 -16.87 -10.25 3.07
N PHE A 149 -16.41 -11.50 3.13
CA PHE A 149 -16.42 -12.29 4.36
C PHE A 149 -15.64 -11.60 5.50
N THR A 150 -14.49 -11.02 5.20
CA THR A 150 -13.68 -10.31 6.20
C THR A 150 -14.39 -9.05 6.70
N GLN A 151 -15.00 -8.27 5.81
CA GLN A 151 -15.70 -7.04 6.18
C GLN A 151 -17.01 -7.31 6.93
N GLU A 152 -17.83 -8.23 6.45
CA GLU A 152 -19.18 -8.44 6.99
C GLU A 152 -19.21 -9.42 8.17
N VAL A 153 -18.33 -10.41 8.20
CA VAL A 153 -18.34 -11.48 9.23
C VAL A 153 -17.21 -11.30 10.23
N LEU A 154 -15.97 -11.12 9.78
CA LEU A 154 -14.82 -11.08 10.70
C LEU A 154 -14.70 -9.76 11.44
N THR A 155 -14.90 -8.62 10.76
CA THR A 155 -14.76 -7.28 11.37
C THR A 155 -15.64 -7.07 12.61
N PRO A 156 -16.94 -7.45 12.65
CA PRO A 156 -17.72 -7.36 13.88
C PRO A 156 -17.27 -8.35 14.98
N LEU A 157 -16.51 -9.40 14.62
CA LEU A 157 -15.96 -10.38 15.57
C LEU A 157 -14.56 -10.00 16.09
N PHE A 158 -13.84 -9.07 15.45
CA PHE A 158 -12.49 -8.67 15.85
C PHE A 158 -12.36 -8.28 17.33
N PRO A 159 -13.29 -7.52 17.95
CA PRO A 159 -13.18 -7.20 19.38
C PRO A 159 -13.22 -8.44 20.28
N ARG A 160 -14.00 -9.46 19.89
CA ARG A 160 -14.10 -10.72 20.63
C ARG A 160 -12.86 -11.58 20.43
N ILE A 161 -12.33 -11.64 19.22
CA ILE A 161 -11.12 -12.40 18.88
C ILE A 161 -9.90 -11.79 19.57
N ALA A 162 -9.78 -10.46 19.63
CA ALA A 162 -8.68 -9.78 20.30
C ALA A 162 -8.68 -10.01 21.82
N ALA A 163 -9.84 -10.30 22.42
CA ALA A 163 -9.97 -10.61 23.85
C ALA A 163 -9.62 -12.07 24.20
N TRP A 164 -9.28 -12.93 23.23
CA TRP A 164 -8.92 -14.31 23.51
C TRP A 164 -7.53 -14.43 24.17
N PRO A 165 -7.30 -15.43 25.04
CA PRO A 165 -6.00 -15.63 25.69
C PRO A 165 -4.84 -15.82 24.71
N ILE A 166 -5.11 -16.45 23.56
CA ILE A 166 -4.09 -16.63 22.52
C ILE A 166 -3.74 -15.32 21.82
N SER A 167 -4.73 -14.45 21.62
CA SER A 167 -4.53 -13.11 21.07
C SER A 167 -3.74 -12.24 22.04
N GLU A 168 -4.04 -12.34 23.33
CA GLU A 168 -3.26 -11.68 24.38
C GLU A 168 -1.82 -12.18 24.43
N PHE A 169 -1.60 -13.50 24.34
CA PHE A 169 -0.27 -14.10 24.30
C PHE A 169 0.59 -13.60 23.13
N PHE A 170 -0.01 -13.50 21.93
CA PHE A 170 0.65 -12.95 20.75
C PHE A 170 0.61 -11.42 20.65
N LEU A 171 0.01 -10.74 21.65
CA LEU A 171 -0.18 -9.29 21.67
C LEU A 171 -0.92 -8.76 20.41
N ILE A 172 -1.86 -9.55 19.90
CA ILE A 172 -2.71 -9.18 18.75
C ILE A 172 -3.64 -8.04 19.19
N ARG A 173 -3.71 -6.99 18.37
CA ARG A 173 -4.50 -5.78 18.66
C ARG A 173 -5.56 -5.56 17.60
N ASP A 174 -6.74 -5.12 18.03
CA ASP A 174 -7.75 -4.55 17.16
C ASP A 174 -7.62 -3.02 17.13
N THR A 175 -7.48 -2.44 15.95
CA THR A 175 -7.38 -0.99 15.73
C THR A 175 -8.51 -0.45 14.84
N SER A 176 -9.50 -1.28 14.53
CA SER A 176 -10.54 -0.98 13.52
C SER A 176 -11.37 0.26 13.87
N LEU A 177 -11.50 0.59 15.15
CA LEU A 177 -12.25 1.75 15.65
C LEU A 177 -11.37 2.99 15.91
N ILE A 178 -10.05 2.90 15.75
CA ILE A 178 -9.12 3.99 16.06
C ILE A 178 -8.88 4.82 14.79
N PRO A 179 -9.32 6.09 14.73
CA PRO A 179 -9.27 6.90 13.52
C PRO A 179 -7.84 7.29 13.11
N ASN A 180 -6.91 7.43 14.07
CA ASN A 180 -5.49 7.68 13.80
C ASN A 180 -4.64 6.93 14.83
N VAL A 181 -4.12 5.78 14.43
CA VAL A 181 -3.34 4.88 15.29
C VAL A 181 -2.05 5.55 15.78
N LEU A 182 -1.32 6.22 14.88
CA LEU A 182 -0.03 6.84 15.21
C LEU A 182 -0.18 7.95 16.27
N TRP A 183 -1.21 8.78 16.15
CA TRP A 183 -1.51 9.82 17.13
C TRP A 183 -1.96 9.23 18.47
N PHE A 184 -2.82 8.21 18.44
CA PHE A 184 -3.26 7.51 19.64
C PHE A 184 -2.07 6.90 20.40
N GLU A 185 -1.21 6.14 19.71
CA GLU A 185 -0.03 5.54 20.32
C GLU A 185 0.95 6.57 20.87
N TYR A 186 1.19 7.67 20.13
CA TYR A 186 2.06 8.77 20.58
C TYR A 186 1.56 9.40 21.89
N THR A 187 0.27 9.73 21.96
CA THR A 187 -0.31 10.44 23.11
C THR A 187 -0.33 9.56 24.36
N VAL A 188 -0.74 8.29 24.23
CA VAL A 188 -0.73 7.31 25.33
C VAL A 188 0.68 7.08 25.85
N THR A 189 1.65 6.84 24.95
CA THR A 189 3.05 6.61 25.31
C THR A 189 3.65 7.82 26.04
N ARG A 190 3.41 9.03 25.53
CA ARG A 190 3.91 10.28 26.15
C ARG A 190 3.29 10.53 27.52
N ALA A 191 2.00 10.25 27.70
CA ALA A 191 1.32 10.40 28.99
C ALA A 191 1.86 9.41 30.02
N GLU A 192 2.02 8.14 29.66
CA GLU A 192 2.56 7.10 30.53
C GLU A 192 4.00 7.40 30.95
N ALA A 193 4.86 7.85 30.03
CA ALA A 193 6.22 8.27 30.33
C ALA A 193 6.27 9.41 31.37
N ARG A 194 5.42 10.43 31.21
CA ARG A 194 5.30 11.55 32.18
C ARG A 194 4.82 11.07 33.54
N ASN A 195 3.83 10.16 33.58
CA ASN A 195 3.32 9.61 34.83
C ASN A 195 4.40 8.80 35.58
N ARG A 196 5.22 8.03 34.86
CA ARG A 196 6.35 7.31 35.46
C ARG A 196 7.43 8.24 35.98
N GLN A 197 7.79 9.28 35.22
CA GLN A 197 8.74 10.30 35.68
C GLN A 197 8.28 10.99 36.97
N ARG A 198 7.01 11.35 37.08
CA ARG A 198 6.43 11.92 38.31
C ARG A 198 6.55 10.96 39.49
N LYS A 199 6.21 9.68 39.30
CA LYS A 199 6.32 8.64 40.35
C LYS A 199 7.77 8.35 40.78
N LEU A 200 8.73 8.51 39.89
CA LEU A 200 10.16 8.41 40.23
C LEU A 200 10.64 9.62 41.02
N GLY A 201 10.23 10.83 40.62
CA GLY A 201 10.57 12.07 41.33
C GLY A 201 10.07 12.11 42.77
N THR A 202 8.86 11.61 43.03
CA THR A 202 8.32 11.50 44.40
C THR A 202 8.92 10.37 45.25
N LYS A 203 9.62 9.39 44.64
CA LYS A 203 10.35 8.34 45.38
C LYS A 203 11.78 8.72 45.76
N LEU A 204 12.32 9.79 45.16
CA LEU A 204 13.67 10.29 45.37
C LEU A 204 13.73 11.49 46.34
N GLN A 205 12.59 11.88 46.91
CA GLN A 205 12.46 12.80 48.04
C GLN A 205 12.10 12.03 49.30
#